data_AF-A0A436ZNG6-F1
#
_entry.id   AF-A0A436ZNG6-F1
#
_cell.length_a   1.000
_cell.length_b   1.000
_cell.length_c   1.000
_cell.angle_alpha   90.00
_cell.angle_beta   90.00
_cell.angle_gamma   90.00
#
_symmetry.space_group_name_H-M   'P 1'
#
loop_
_entity.id
_entity.type
_entity.pdbx_description
1 polymer ?
#
loop_
_entity_poly.entity_id
_entity_poly.type
_entity_poly.pdbx_seq_one_letter_code
_entity_poly.pdbx_strand_id
1 'polypeptide(L)'
;MTFNCDPIYGVRHPQSMIFATDRIGINTLLPVKSTCFLNWLSAVYGESNSTRAIINAGYTVSTMMASFASQEEYAEKCKHGDILLDSAYFGDTLHPYETIFQKANRDFWRDVLKKLTEWTDLAGHSSWEVCGKKEELKPLGGWGRWKEASMMGYP
;
A
#
# COMPACT_ATOMS: atom_id res chain seq x y z
N MET A 1 -5.77 0.32 -1.34
CA MET A 1 -4.47 0.58 -0.70
C MET A 1 -3.83 1.74 -1.41
N THR A 2 -3.84 1.71 -2.74
CA THR A 2 -3.52 2.82 -3.60
C THR A 2 -4.80 3.43 -4.21
N PHE A 3 -4.68 4.58 -4.84
CA PHE A 3 -5.75 5.31 -5.50
C PHE A 3 -5.36 5.51 -6.96
N ASN A 4 -6.25 5.18 -7.90
CA ASN A 4 -6.05 5.43 -9.32
C ASN A 4 -6.90 6.63 -9.75
N CYS A 5 -6.26 7.63 -10.33
CA CYS A 5 -6.93 8.87 -10.70
C CYS A 5 -7.44 8.90 -12.13
N ASP A 6 -7.17 7.85 -12.92
CA ASP A 6 -7.83 7.63 -14.18
C ASP A 6 -9.26 7.16 -13.91
N PRO A 7 -10.28 7.87 -14.42
CA PRO A 7 -11.68 7.52 -14.20
C PRO A 7 -12.09 6.36 -15.09
N ILE A 8 -11.44 5.20 -14.93
CA ILE A 8 -11.82 3.97 -15.61
C ILE A 8 -13.24 3.62 -15.14
N TYR A 9 -14.17 3.52 -16.09
CA TYR A 9 -15.62 3.43 -15.85
C TYR A 9 -16.26 4.68 -15.21
N GLY A 10 -15.65 5.85 -15.38
CA GLY A 10 -16.23 7.16 -15.05
C GLY A 10 -16.06 7.60 -13.59
N VAL A 11 -15.33 6.85 -12.77
CA VAL A 11 -15.05 7.18 -11.36
C VAL A 11 -13.60 6.81 -11.03
N ARG A 12 -12.90 7.71 -10.34
CA ARG A 12 -11.58 7.42 -9.76
C ARG A 12 -11.75 6.51 -8.56
N HIS A 13 -10.85 5.54 -8.38
CA HIS A 13 -11.12 4.43 -7.48
C HIS A 13 -9.88 4.00 -6.69
N PRO A 14 -10.07 3.49 -5.46
CA PRO A 14 -9.01 2.82 -4.75
C PRO A 14 -8.77 1.46 -5.38
N GLN A 15 -7.52 1.22 -5.76
CA GLN A 15 -7.04 -0.11 -6.14
C GLN A 15 -6.66 -0.85 -4.86
N SER A 16 -7.42 -1.90 -4.53
CA SER A 16 -7.28 -2.52 -3.21
C SER A 16 -7.69 -3.98 -3.14
N MET A 17 -6.82 -4.75 -2.50
CA MET A 17 -7.12 -6.11 -2.05
C MET A 17 -7.84 -6.14 -0.69
N ILE A 18 -7.78 -5.03 0.08
CA ILE A 18 -8.33 -4.94 1.43
C ILE A 18 -9.15 -3.65 1.58
N PHE A 19 -10.35 -3.73 2.13
CA PHE A 19 -11.17 -2.57 2.50
C PHE A 19 -11.31 -2.52 4.01
N ALA A 20 -10.97 -1.37 4.60
CA ALA A 20 -11.28 -1.07 5.99
C ALA A 20 -12.57 -0.26 6.01
N THR A 21 -13.61 -0.81 6.63
CA THR A 21 -14.96 -0.25 6.62
C THR A 21 -15.66 -0.59 7.93
N ASP A 22 -16.58 0.28 8.35
CA ASP A 22 -17.50 0.00 9.44
C ASP A 22 -18.70 -0.83 8.97
N ARG A 23 -19.72 -0.97 9.83
CA ARG A 23 -20.95 -1.70 9.50
C ARG A 23 -21.74 -1.04 8.37
N ILE A 24 -21.73 0.28 8.27
CA ILE A 24 -22.47 1.00 7.23
C ILE A 24 -21.78 0.78 5.89
N GLY A 25 -20.46 1.03 5.83
CA GLY A 25 -19.68 0.85 4.61
C GLY A 25 -19.72 -0.58 4.09
N ILE A 26 -19.69 -1.61 4.95
CA ILE A 26 -19.74 -3.00 4.48
C ILE A 26 -21.12 -3.32 3.91
N ASN A 27 -22.19 -2.84 4.53
CA ASN A 27 -23.55 -2.98 3.99
C ASN A 27 -23.71 -2.25 2.65
N THR A 28 -23.04 -1.10 2.47
CA THR A 28 -23.00 -0.37 1.19
C THR A 28 -22.19 -1.12 0.13
N LEU A 29 -21.11 -1.80 0.51
CA LEU A 29 -20.21 -2.50 -0.41
C LEU A 29 -20.68 -3.91 -0.79
N LEU A 30 -21.38 -4.63 0.09
CA LEU A 30 -21.80 -6.02 -0.15
C LEU A 30 -22.60 -6.20 -1.45
N PRO A 31 -23.56 -5.32 -1.81
CA PRO A 31 -24.28 -5.44 -3.09
C PRO A 31 -23.38 -5.33 -4.32
N VAL A 32 -22.26 -4.61 -4.23
CA VAL A 32 -21.32 -4.37 -5.35
C VAL A 32 -20.10 -5.28 -5.35
N LYS A 33 -19.78 -5.93 -4.21
CA LYS A 33 -18.59 -6.77 -4.01
C LYS A 33 -18.86 -8.18 -3.47
N SER A 34 -20.10 -8.67 -3.57
CA SER A 34 -20.47 -10.03 -3.16
C SER A 34 -20.10 -11.14 -4.16
N THR A 35 -19.46 -10.80 -5.28
CA THR A 35 -19.12 -11.73 -6.35
C THR A 35 -17.62 -11.84 -6.57
N CYS A 36 -17.17 -13.01 -7.04
CA CYS A 36 -15.82 -13.18 -7.54
C CYS A 36 -15.71 -12.62 -8.96
N PHE A 37 -14.66 -11.87 -9.24
CA PHE A 37 -14.39 -11.30 -10.55
C PHE A 37 -13.68 -12.32 -11.44
N LEU A 38 -14.14 -12.50 -12.69
CA LEU A 38 -13.61 -13.52 -13.61
C LEU A 38 -12.31 -13.09 -14.27
N ASN A 39 -12.07 -11.78 -14.39
CA ASN A 39 -10.90 -11.21 -15.01
C ASN A 39 -10.54 -9.86 -14.41
N TRP A 40 -9.35 -9.37 -14.74
CA TRP A 40 -8.81 -8.10 -14.24
C TRP A 40 -9.74 -6.91 -14.52
N LEU A 41 -10.28 -6.76 -15.74
CA LEU A 41 -11.19 -5.65 -16.08
C LEU A 41 -12.46 -5.66 -15.22
N SER A 42 -13.03 -6.85 -14.98
CA SER A 42 -14.20 -6.98 -14.09
C SER A 42 -13.88 -6.63 -12.63
N ALA A 43 -12.64 -6.87 -12.18
CA ALA A 43 -12.19 -6.45 -10.85
C ALA A 43 -12.04 -4.93 -10.76
N VAL A 44 -11.42 -4.29 -11.76
CA VAL A 44 -11.34 -2.81 -11.85
C VAL A 44 -12.73 -2.18 -11.89
N TYR A 45 -13.65 -2.77 -12.65
CA TYR A 45 -15.06 -2.35 -12.64
C TYR A 45 -15.68 -2.44 -11.24
N GLY A 46 -15.39 -3.51 -10.50
CA GLY A 46 -15.79 -3.67 -9.10
C GLY A 46 -15.21 -2.61 -8.16
N GLU A 47 -13.96 -2.19 -8.36
CA GLU A 47 -13.33 -1.09 -7.63
C GLU A 47 -13.99 0.26 -7.93
N SER A 48 -14.22 0.58 -9.21
CA SER A 48 -14.94 1.78 -9.63
C SER A 48 -16.36 1.83 -9.08
N ASN A 49 -17.09 0.71 -9.12
CA ASN A 49 -18.45 0.62 -8.57
C ASN A 49 -18.48 0.71 -7.05
N SER A 50 -17.49 0.16 -6.36
CA SER A 50 -17.36 0.30 -4.90
C SER A 50 -17.22 1.76 -4.49
N THR A 51 -16.37 2.49 -5.21
CA THR A 51 -16.17 3.94 -4.98
C THR A 51 -17.45 4.70 -5.23
N ARG A 52 -18.12 4.42 -6.34
CA ARG A 52 -19.41 5.05 -6.68
C ARG A 52 -20.48 4.78 -5.63
N ALA A 53 -20.57 3.55 -5.13
CA ALA A 53 -21.54 3.18 -4.10
C ALA A 53 -21.32 3.97 -2.80
N ILE A 54 -20.06 4.09 -2.37
CA ILE A 54 -19.68 4.84 -1.16
C ILE A 54 -19.95 6.34 -1.34
N ILE A 55 -19.56 6.93 -2.48
CA ILE A 55 -19.80 8.35 -2.78
C ILE A 55 -21.29 8.65 -2.89
N ASN A 56 -22.08 7.82 -3.59
CA ASN A 56 -23.52 7.98 -3.71
C ASN A 56 -24.25 7.84 -2.36
N ALA A 57 -23.68 7.11 -1.41
CA ALA A 57 -24.16 7.02 -0.04
C ALA A 57 -23.77 8.24 0.83
N GLY A 58 -23.05 9.22 0.27
CA GLY A 58 -22.64 10.45 0.95
C GLY A 58 -21.35 10.33 1.76
N TYR A 59 -20.56 9.28 1.52
CA TYR A 59 -19.31 9.02 2.24
C TYR A 59 -18.08 9.22 1.35
N THR A 60 -16.93 9.42 1.98
CA THR A 60 -15.65 9.60 1.29
C THR A 60 -14.85 8.29 1.23
N VAL A 61 -13.94 8.22 0.27
CA VAL A 61 -12.95 7.15 0.15
C VAL A 61 -11.58 7.69 0.53
N SER A 62 -10.76 6.85 1.17
CA SER A 62 -9.37 7.19 1.50
C SER A 62 -8.46 5.99 1.29
N THR A 63 -7.17 6.25 1.13
CA THR A 63 -6.14 5.25 0.90
C THR A 63 -4.94 5.49 1.80
N MET A 64 -4.05 4.51 1.90
CA MET A 64 -2.89 4.58 2.78
C MET A 64 -1.69 5.27 2.11
N MET A 65 -1.90 5.88 0.94
CA MET A 65 -0.83 6.57 0.22
C MET A 65 -0.43 7.85 0.94
N ALA A 66 0.88 8.07 1.07
CA ALA A 66 1.40 9.32 1.63
C ALA A 66 0.99 10.52 0.76
N SER A 67 1.00 10.35 -0.56
CA SER A 67 0.53 11.37 -1.50
C SER A 67 -0.95 11.71 -1.29
N PHE A 68 -1.81 10.71 -1.02
CA PHE A 68 -3.23 10.92 -0.76
C PHE A 68 -3.45 11.76 0.50
N ALA A 69 -2.71 11.48 1.57
CA ALA A 69 -2.82 12.23 2.83
C ALA A 69 -2.21 13.65 2.75
N SER A 70 -1.37 13.93 1.76
CA SER A 70 -0.67 15.22 1.63
C SER A 70 -1.49 16.36 1.02
N GLN A 71 -2.67 16.06 0.45
CA GLN A 71 -3.50 17.06 -0.23
C GLN A 71 -4.95 16.95 0.22
N GLU A 72 -5.55 18.10 0.51
CA GLU A 72 -7.00 18.21 0.65
C GLU A 72 -7.65 17.96 -0.72
N GLU A 73 -8.70 17.13 -0.76
CA GLU A 73 -9.40 16.75 -1.99
C GLU A 73 -8.55 15.95 -3.00
N TYR A 74 -7.63 15.09 -2.51
CA TYR A 74 -6.81 14.25 -3.40
C TYR A 74 -7.68 13.43 -4.36
N ALA A 75 -8.77 12.82 -3.87
CA ALA A 75 -9.66 11.99 -4.68
C ALA A 75 -10.31 12.76 -5.84
N GLU A 76 -10.49 14.07 -5.71
CA GLU A 76 -11.13 14.95 -6.68
C GLU A 76 -10.14 15.62 -7.64
N LYS A 77 -8.90 15.87 -7.20
CA LYS A 77 -7.93 16.69 -7.94
C LYS A 77 -6.74 15.93 -8.50
N CYS A 78 -6.49 14.71 -8.04
CA CYS A 78 -5.30 13.97 -8.46
C CYS A 78 -5.27 13.69 -9.98
N LYS A 79 -4.05 13.64 -10.52
CA LYS A 79 -3.75 13.49 -11.95
C LYS A 79 -2.61 12.48 -12.15
N HIS A 80 -2.96 11.19 -12.16
CA HIS A 80 -2.06 10.09 -12.50
C HIS A 80 -2.86 8.81 -12.76
N GLY A 81 -2.29 7.88 -13.50
CA GLY A 81 -2.90 6.58 -13.71
C GLY A 81 -2.60 5.59 -12.59
N ASP A 82 -2.39 4.34 -13.00
CA ASP A 82 -2.00 3.25 -12.09
C ASP A 82 -0.59 3.46 -11.54
N ILE A 83 -0.48 3.74 -10.24
CA ILE A 83 0.78 3.99 -9.56
C ILE A 83 1.56 2.73 -9.19
N LEU A 84 1.00 1.54 -9.45
CA LEU A 84 1.67 0.26 -9.21
C LEU A 84 2.57 -0.17 -10.38
N LEU A 85 2.62 0.63 -11.45
CA LEU A 85 3.54 0.45 -12.57
C LEU A 85 4.93 1.01 -12.24
N ASP A 86 5.93 0.57 -13.00
CA ASP A 86 7.31 1.05 -12.87
C ASP A 86 7.39 2.58 -13.10
N SER A 87 8.12 3.27 -12.23
CA SER A 87 8.24 4.75 -12.18
C SER A 87 6.93 5.55 -12.13
N ALA A 88 5.78 4.90 -11.87
CA ALA A 88 4.47 5.57 -11.93
C ALA A 88 4.08 6.32 -10.64
N TYR A 89 4.81 6.12 -9.54
CA TYR A 89 4.59 6.84 -8.29
C TYR A 89 5.53 8.04 -8.18
N PHE A 90 5.12 9.18 -8.77
CA PHE A 90 5.86 10.44 -8.77
C PHE A 90 7.29 10.34 -9.33
N GLY A 91 7.50 9.47 -10.33
CA GLY A 91 8.82 9.20 -10.94
C GLY A 91 9.53 7.98 -10.35
N ASP A 92 9.01 7.46 -9.24
CA ASP A 92 9.54 6.32 -8.51
C ASP A 92 8.55 5.14 -8.48
N THR A 93 8.94 4.07 -7.80
CA THR A 93 8.05 2.94 -7.48
C THR A 93 7.44 3.14 -6.08
N LEU A 94 6.23 2.61 -5.88
CA LEU A 94 5.53 2.74 -4.60
C LEU A 94 6.38 2.17 -3.45
N HIS A 95 6.62 3.00 -2.43
CA HIS A 95 7.49 2.61 -1.33
C HIS A 95 6.84 1.49 -0.48
N PRO A 96 7.59 0.43 -0.10
CA PRO A 96 7.03 -0.69 0.69
C PRO A 96 6.33 -0.26 1.99
N TYR A 97 6.79 0.81 2.64
CA TYR A 97 6.13 1.36 3.84
C TYR A 97 4.69 1.83 3.62
N GLU A 98 4.29 2.12 2.38
CA GLU A 98 2.90 2.48 2.07
C GLU A 98 1.99 1.25 1.90
N THR A 99 2.57 0.03 1.85
CA THR A 99 1.84 -1.23 1.61
C THR A 99 2.02 -2.29 2.69
N ILE A 100 2.95 -2.10 3.64
CA ILE A 100 3.19 -3.02 4.76
C ILE A 100 2.32 -2.64 5.97
N PHE A 101 1.64 -3.63 6.55
CA PHE A 101 0.84 -3.47 7.77
C PHE A 101 1.37 -4.36 8.89
N GLN A 102 1.67 -3.77 10.04
CA GLN A 102 2.03 -4.49 11.25
C GLN A 102 0.97 -4.29 12.34
N LYS A 103 0.49 -5.40 12.91
CA LYS A 103 -0.48 -5.37 14.02
C LYS A 103 0.16 -4.75 15.27
N ALA A 104 -0.36 -3.61 15.72
CA ALA A 104 0.13 -2.89 16.91
C ALA A 104 -0.77 -3.05 18.16
N ASN A 105 -1.84 -3.84 18.11
CA ASN A 105 -2.86 -3.89 19.17
C ASN A 105 -2.67 -5.06 20.17
N ARG A 106 -1.46 -5.25 20.70
CA ARG A 106 -1.14 -6.26 21.74
C ARG A 106 -0.04 -5.74 22.65
N ASP A 107 0.00 -6.14 23.92
CA ASP A 107 0.93 -5.59 24.93
C ASP A 107 2.43 -5.61 24.53
N PHE A 108 2.82 -6.45 23.57
CA PHE A 108 4.18 -6.56 23.03
C PHE A 108 4.45 -5.72 21.76
N TRP A 109 3.51 -4.86 21.34
CA TRP A 109 3.63 -4.12 20.08
C TRP A 109 4.85 -3.20 20.02
N ARG A 110 5.26 -2.63 21.17
CA ARG A 110 6.44 -1.78 21.26
C ARG A 110 7.71 -2.55 20.94
N ASP A 111 7.84 -3.78 21.45
CA ASP A 111 8.99 -4.64 21.19
C ASP A 111 9.02 -5.11 19.73
N VAL A 112 7.85 -5.41 19.15
CA VAL A 112 7.74 -5.79 17.73
C VAL A 112 8.11 -4.63 16.81
N LEU A 113 7.57 -3.42 17.03
CA LEU A 113 7.95 -2.25 16.25
C LEU A 113 9.43 -1.93 16.42
N LYS A 114 9.93 -1.96 17.66
CA LYS A 114 11.35 -1.78 17.94
C LYS A 114 12.21 -2.79 17.18
N LYS A 115 11.83 -4.07 17.18
CA LYS A 115 12.56 -5.12 16.43
C LYS A 115 12.51 -4.93 14.93
N LEU A 116 11.37 -4.52 14.38
CA LEU A 116 11.24 -4.24 12.95
C LEU A 116 12.09 -3.03 12.53
N THR A 117 12.11 -1.97 13.34
CA THR A 117 13.00 -0.82 13.14
C THR A 117 14.46 -1.23 13.25
N GLU A 118 14.85 -1.96 14.31
CA GLU A 118 16.21 -2.49 14.48
C GLU A 118 16.66 -3.32 13.28
N TRP A 119 15.85 -4.27 12.81
CA TRP A 119 16.20 -5.11 11.66
C TRP A 119 16.32 -4.31 10.35
N THR A 120 15.49 -3.29 10.18
CA THR A 120 15.57 -2.40 9.02
C THR A 120 16.87 -1.58 9.07
N ASP A 121 17.20 -0.99 10.22
CA ASP A 121 18.43 -0.21 10.40
C ASP A 121 19.68 -1.10 10.26
N LEU A 122 19.64 -2.31 10.82
CA LEU A 122 20.71 -3.31 10.74
C LEU A 122 20.89 -3.90 9.34
N ALA A 123 19.86 -3.89 8.49
CA ALA A 123 20.03 -4.20 7.08
C ALA A 123 21.04 -3.23 6.43
N GLY A 124 21.00 -1.96 6.85
CA GLY A 124 21.84 -0.81 6.45
C GLY A 124 22.35 -0.83 5.02
N HIS A 125 21.42 -1.22 4.18
CA HIS A 125 21.20 -0.65 2.88
C HIS A 125 19.78 -0.07 2.93
N SER A 126 19.55 1.02 2.22
CA SER A 126 18.21 1.51 1.90
C SER A 126 17.57 0.63 0.83
N SER A 127 16.24 0.68 0.74
CA SER A 127 15.49 0.11 -0.38
C SER A 127 15.99 0.66 -1.73
N TRP A 128 16.41 1.93 -1.76
CA TRP A 128 17.00 2.59 -2.92
C TRP A 128 18.30 1.95 -3.41
N GLU A 129 19.20 1.58 -2.51
CA GLU A 129 20.50 1.01 -2.84
C GLU A 129 20.42 -0.42 -3.38
N VAL A 130 19.38 -1.18 -3.00
CA VAL A 130 19.22 -2.59 -3.34
C VAL A 130 18.24 -2.81 -4.48
N CYS A 131 17.08 -2.13 -4.49
CA CYS A 131 16.06 -2.34 -5.51
C CYS A 131 16.34 -1.57 -6.82
N GLY A 132 17.20 -0.55 -6.79
CA GLY A 132 17.58 0.24 -7.97
C GLY A 132 18.76 -0.32 -8.78
N LYS A 133 19.43 -1.39 -8.31
CA LYS A 133 20.58 -1.99 -9.02
C LYS A 133 20.13 -3.12 -9.94
N LYS A 134 20.59 -3.10 -11.20
CA LYS A 134 20.47 -4.21 -12.17
C LYS A 134 21.44 -5.38 -11.90
N GLU A 135 22.16 -5.37 -10.79
CA GLU A 135 23.10 -6.44 -10.46
C GLU A 135 22.38 -7.59 -9.76
N GLU A 136 22.79 -8.81 -10.10
CA GLU A 136 22.30 -10.05 -9.51
C GLU A 136 22.64 -10.07 -8.01
N LEU A 137 21.63 -9.88 -7.16
CA LEU A 137 21.79 -9.99 -5.71
C LEU A 137 22.17 -11.44 -5.38
N LYS A 138 23.45 -11.68 -5.06
CA LYS A 138 23.89 -13.00 -4.60
C LYS A 138 23.08 -13.38 -3.34
N PRO A 139 22.54 -14.61 -3.25
CA PRO A 139 21.71 -15.00 -2.13
C PRO A 139 22.58 -15.08 -0.88
N LEU A 140 22.52 -14.03 -0.06
CA LEU A 140 23.06 -14.05 1.28
C LEU A 140 21.89 -14.32 2.22
N GLY A 141 21.85 -15.53 2.78
CA GLY A 141 20.90 -15.88 3.83
C GLY A 141 20.92 -14.78 4.91
N GLY A 142 19.78 -14.10 5.08
CA GLY A 142 19.62 -12.92 5.93
C GLY A 142 20.62 -11.79 5.62
N TRP A 143 20.28 -10.88 4.72
CA TRP A 143 20.84 -9.52 4.54
C TRP A 143 22.28 -9.22 5.02
N GLY A 144 23.24 -10.10 4.75
CA GLY A 144 24.67 -9.82 4.58
C GLY A 144 25.53 -9.26 5.72
N ARG A 145 24.99 -8.82 6.87
CA ARG A 145 25.78 -8.03 7.87
C ARG A 145 25.75 -8.52 9.32
N TRP A 146 25.41 -9.80 9.56
CA TRP A 146 25.37 -10.38 10.91
C TRP A 146 26.69 -10.24 11.69
N LYS A 147 27.84 -10.32 11.02
CA LYS A 147 29.15 -10.15 11.69
C LYS A 147 29.37 -8.72 12.19
N GLU A 148 28.87 -7.72 11.49
CA GLU A 148 29.02 -6.31 11.86
C GLU A 148 28.01 -5.90 12.93
N ALA A 149 26.77 -6.41 12.85
CA ALA A 149 25.76 -6.27 13.91
C ALA A 149 26.24 -6.90 15.24
N SER A 150 26.85 -8.09 15.17
CA SER A 150 27.47 -8.78 16.30
C SER A 150 28.60 -7.94 16.93
N MET A 151 29.43 -7.27 16.13
CA MET A 151 30.51 -6.40 16.62
C MET A 151 29.99 -5.11 17.29
N MET A 152 28.77 -4.68 16.96
CA MET A 152 28.11 -3.51 17.59
C MET A 152 27.24 -3.87 18.80
N GLY A 153 27.27 -5.13 19.26
CA GLY A 153 26.56 -5.57 20.46
C GLY A 153 25.08 -5.89 20.25
N TYR A 154 24.62 -6.01 19.01
CA TYR A 154 23.31 -6.59 18.69
C TYR A 154 23.43 -8.12 18.65
N PRO A 155 22.44 -8.86 19.20
CA PRO A 155 22.45 -10.33 19.21
C PRO A 155 22.41 -10.93 17.81
#